data_AF-A0A537WU35-F1
#
_entry.id   AF-A0A537WU35-F1
#
_cell.length_a   1.000
_cell.length_b   1.000
_cell.length_c   1.000
_cell.angle_alpha   90.00
_cell.angle_beta   90.00
_cell.angle_gamma   90.00
#
_symmetry.space_group_name_H-M   'P 1'
#
loop_
_entity.id
_entity.type
_entity.pdbx_description
1 polymer ?
#
loop_
_entity_poly.entity_id
_entity_poly.type
_entity_poly.pdbx_seq_one_letter_code
_entity_poly.pdbx_strand_id
1 'polypeptide(L)' 'MPDSFGKRQRESGKAKKAAAREERRLARAQRDADREAGLIEAGTPIEASEPAALGLETEPESRPKPETSDQS' A
#
# COMPACT_ATOMS: atom_id res chain seq x y z
N MET A 1 -27.40 27.94 0.91
CA MET A 1 -26.01 28.10 0.43
C MET A 1 -25.76 26.99 -0.58
N PRO A 2 -25.56 27.29 -1.88
CA PRO A 2 -25.18 26.28 -2.86
C PRO A 2 -23.90 25.58 -2.39
N ASP A 3 -23.74 24.29 -2.66
CA ASP A 3 -22.48 23.61 -2.36
C ASP A 3 -21.35 24.37 -3.03
N SER A 4 -20.38 24.83 -2.24
CA SER A 4 -19.22 25.50 -2.80
C SER A 4 -18.43 24.49 -3.63
N PHE A 5 -17.78 24.97 -4.70
CA PHE A 5 -16.99 24.14 -5.60
C PHE A 5 -15.99 23.23 -4.85
N GLY A 6 -15.38 23.74 -3.77
CA GLY A 6 -14.48 22.98 -2.92
C GLY A 6 -15.13 21.80 -2.18
N LYS A 7 -16.41 21.90 -1.79
CA LYS A 7 -17.13 20.77 -1.18
C LYS A 7 -17.34 19.64 -2.19
N ARG A 8 -17.81 19.97 -3.40
CA ARG A 8 -17.97 18.99 -4.50
C ARG A 8 -16.66 18.29 -4.88
N GLN A 9 -15.55 19.03 -4.95
CA GLN A 9 -14.24 18.44 -5.23
C GLN A 9 -13.81 17.44 -4.14
N ARG A 10 -14.03 17.77 -2.87
CA ARG A 10 -13.70 16.86 -1.76
C ARG A 10 -14.57 15.61 -1.78
N GLU A 11 -15.86 15.75 -2.06
CA GLU A 11 -16.79 14.61 -2.16
C GLU A 11 -16.44 13.69 -3.31
N SER A 12 -16.18 14.23 -4.51
CA SER A 12 -15.74 13.42 -5.65
C SER A 12 -14.41 12.69 -5.38
N GLY A 13 -13.45 13.34 -4.70
CA GLY A 13 -12.21 12.69 -4.28
C GLY A 13 -12.43 11.56 -3.26
N LYS A 14 -13.34 11.74 -2.31
CA LYS A 14 -13.74 10.69 -1.35
C LYS A 14 -14.44 9.53 -2.06
N ALA A 15 -15.36 9.82 -2.97
CA ALA A 15 -16.08 8.82 -3.75
C ALA A 15 -15.12 7.95 -4.58
N LYS A 16 -14.15 8.58 -5.27
CA LYS A 16 -13.10 7.84 -6.02
C LYS A 16 -12.27 6.93 -5.11
N LYS A 17 -11.87 7.42 -3.92
CA LYS A 17 -11.12 6.61 -2.95
C LYS A 17 -11.95 5.46 -2.38
N ALA A 18 -13.24 5.67 -2.17
CA ALA A 18 -14.16 4.63 -1.71
C ALA A 18 -14.32 3.54 -2.77
N ALA A 19 -14.57 3.92 -4.03
CA ALA A 19 -14.65 2.98 -5.16
C ALA A 19 -13.38 2.14 -5.28
N ALA A 20 -12.20 2.76 -5.28
CA ALA A 20 -10.92 2.05 -5.34
C ALA A 20 -10.67 1.15 -4.11
N ARG A 21 -11.31 1.40 -2.97
CA ARG A 21 -11.23 0.52 -1.79
C ARG A 21 -12.15 -0.69 -1.94
N GLU A 22 -13.37 -0.48 -2.43
CA GLU A 22 -14.32 -1.55 -2.71
C GLU A 22 -13.80 -2.49 -3.80
N GLU A 23 -13.24 -1.95 -4.89
CA GLU A 23 -12.60 -2.77 -5.93
C GLU A 23 -11.51 -3.68 -5.36
N ARG A 24 -10.64 -3.14 -4.49
CA ARG A 24 -9.61 -3.94 -3.81
C ARG A 24 -10.19 -4.97 -2.86
N ARG A 25 -11.34 -4.71 -2.23
CA ARG A 25 -12.04 -5.67 -1.37
C ARG A 25 -12.61 -6.80 -2.20
N LEU A 26 -13.31 -6.49 -3.28
CA LEU A 26 -13.88 -7.47 -4.21
C LEU A 26 -12.80 -8.34 -4.85
N ALA A 27 -11.69 -7.74 -5.29
CA ALA A 27 -10.56 -8.49 -5.85
C ALA A 27 -9.87 -9.41 -4.83
N ARG A 28 -9.95 -9.12 -3.52
CA ARG A 28 -9.48 -10.05 -2.48
C ARG A 28 -10.49 -11.17 -2.27
N ALA A 29 -11.76 -10.82 -2.09
CA ALA A 29 -12.84 -11.79 -1.90
C ALA A 29 -12.92 -12.79 -3.06
N GLN A 30 -12.76 -12.32 -4.30
CA GLN A 30 -12.70 -13.19 -5.47
C GLN A 30 -11.53 -14.17 -5.39
N ARG A 31 -10.32 -13.68 -5.08
CA ARG A 31 -9.14 -14.56 -4.95
C ARG A 31 -9.28 -15.57 -3.83
N ASP A 32 -9.91 -15.18 -2.73
CA ASP A 32 -10.13 -16.08 -1.60
C ASP A 32 -11.20 -17.15 -1.97
N ALA A 33 -12.28 -16.75 -2.63
CA ALA A 33 -13.28 -17.68 -3.18
C ALA A 33 -12.69 -18.63 -4.23
N ASP A 34 -11.82 -18.15 -5.12
CA ASP A 34 -11.16 -18.97 -6.13
C ASP A 34 -10.22 -20.01 -5.50
N ARG A 35 -9.57 -19.67 -4.37
CA ARG A 35 -8.78 -20.65 -3.58
C ARG A 35 -9.68 -21.67 -2.88
N GLU A 36 -10.78 -21.24 -2.27
CA GLU A 36 -11.76 -22.14 -1.64
C GLU A 36 -12.41 -23.10 -2.64
N ALA A 37 -12.70 -22.60 -3.85
CA ALA A 37 -13.22 -23.39 -4.96
C ALA A 37 -12.17 -24.32 -5.59
N GLY A 38 -10.90 -24.25 -5.16
CA GLY A 38 -9.80 -25.02 -5.73
C GLY A 38 -9.43 -24.64 -7.16
N LEU A 39 -9.90 -23.49 -7.65
CA LEU A 39 -9.54 -22.95 -8.97
C LEU A 39 -8.11 -22.39 -9.01
N ILE A 40 -7.60 -21.98 -7.85
CA ILE A 40 -6.22 -21.53 -7.67
C ILE A 40 -5.51 -22.52 -6.76
N GLU A 41 -4.49 -23.20 -7.30
CA GLU A 41 -3.60 -24.05 -6.53
C GLU A 41 -2.74 -23.19 -5.59
N ALA A 42 -2.61 -23.60 -4.33
CA ALA A 42 -1.68 -22.96 -3.42
C ALA A 42 -0.25 -23.22 -3.92
N GLY A 43 0.47 -22.15 -4.28
CA GLY A 43 1.87 -22.26 -4.67
C GLY A 43 2.72 -22.86 -3.54
N THR A 44 3.90 -23.36 -3.91
CA THR A 44 4.87 -23.85 -2.92
C THR A 44 5.20 -22.76 -1.90
N PRO A 45 5.41 -23.10 -0.62
CA PRO A 45 5.86 -22.15 0.38
C PRO A 45 7.09 -21.38 -0.12
N ILE A 46 7.08 -20.05 0.01
CA ILE A 46 8.23 -19.22 -0.36
C ILE A 46 9.28 -19.40 0.73
N GLU A 47 10.43 -19.96 0.35
CA GLU A 47 11.58 -20.06 1.26
C GLU A 47 12.15 -18.66 1.53
N ALA A 48 12.61 -18.44 2.76
CA ALA A 48 13.29 -17.21 3.12
C ALA A 48 14.56 -17.07 2.27
N SER A 49 14.67 -15.98 1.53
CA SER A 49 15.89 -15.63 0.79
C SER A 49 16.65 -14.54 1.53
N GLU A 50 17.97 -14.69 1.57
CA GLU A 50 18.85 -13.64 2.07
C GLU A 50 18.72 -12.38 1.19
N PRO A 51 18.63 -11.17 1.78
CA PRO A 51 18.47 -9.94 1.02
C PRO A 51 19.61 -9.72 0.01
N ALA A 52 20.83 -10.17 0.32
CA ALA A 52 21.96 -10.16 -0.59
C ALA A 52 21.71 -11.01 -1.85
N ALA A 53 21.05 -12.17 -1.71
CA ALA A 53 20.68 -13.01 -2.86
C ALA A 53 19.63 -12.35 -3.77
N LEU A 54 18.86 -11.39 -3.24
CA LEU A 54 17.90 -10.58 -3.97
C LEU A 54 18.48 -9.23 -4.46
N GLY A 55 19.78 -8.99 -4.24
CA GLY A 55 20.42 -7.71 -4.58
C GLY A 55 19.92 -6.53 -3.74
N LEU A 56 19.29 -6.80 -2.59
CA LEU A 56 18.77 -5.82 -1.63
C LEU A 56 19.79 -5.57 -0.51
N GLU A 57 21.06 -5.38 -0.87
CA GLU A 57 22.08 -5.00 0.12
C GLU A 57 21.70 -3.64 0.72
N THR A 58 21.30 -3.67 1.99
CA THR A 58 20.95 -2.48 2.75
C THR A 58 22.24 -1.72 3.06
N GLU A 59 22.66 -0.82 2.18
CA GLU A 59 23.51 0.30 2.57
C GLU A 59 22.79 1.00 3.73
N PRO A 60 23.38 1.07 4.94
CA PRO A 60 22.75 1.81 6.03
C PRO A 60 22.78 3.29 5.63
N GLU A 61 21.64 3.81 5.15
CA GLU A 61 21.47 5.25 4.97
C GLU A 61 21.90 5.93 6.27
N SER A 62 23.02 6.67 6.19
CA SER A 62 23.49 7.47 7.31
C SER A 62 22.46 8.57 7.52
N ARG A 63 21.58 8.38 8.50
CA ARG A 63 20.66 9.45 8.93
C ARG A 63 21.53 10.67 9.27
N PRO A 64 21.36 11.82 8.60
CA PRO A 64 22.08 13.01 8.97
C PRO A 64 21.70 13.33 10.42
N LYS A 65 22.70 13.37 11.31
CA LYS A 65 22.49 13.79 12.71
C LYS A 65 21.90 15.21 12.67
N PRO A 66 20.85 15.52 13.45
CA PRO A 66 20.37 16.88 13.52
C PRO A 66 21.49 17.75 14.10
N GLU A 67 22.04 18.66 13.28
CA GLU A 67 22.91 19.71 13.79
C GLU A 67 22.09 20.54 14.76
N THR A 68 22.49 20.50 16.02
CA THR A 68 21.95 21.37 17.05
C THR A 68 22.45 22.77 16.75
N SER A 69 21.58 23.59 16.15
CA SER A 69 21.83 25.02 16.00
C SER A 69 21.74 25.68 17.38
N ASP A 70 22.87 25.69 18.08
CA ASP A 70 23.07 26.54 19.25
C ASP A 70 23.23 27.98 18.72
N GLN A 71 22.12 28.72 18.69
CA GLN A 71 22.13 30.17 18.49
C GLN A 71 21.92 30.84 19.85
N SER A 72 23.03 31.33 20.39
CA SER A 72 23.09 32.26 21.52
C SER A 72 23.51 33.65 21.03
#